data_AF-A0A410RWL3-F1
#
_entry.id   AF-A0A410RWL3-F1
#
_cell.length_a   1.000
_cell.length_b   1.000
_cell.length_c   1.000
_cell.angle_alpha   90.00
_cell.angle_beta   90.00
_cell.angle_gamma   90.00
#
_symmetry.space_group_name_H-M   'P 1'
#
loop_
_entity.id
_entity.type
_entity.pdbx_description
1 polymer ?
#
loop_
_entity_poly.entity_id
_entity_poly.type
_entity_poly.pdbx_seq_one_letter_code
_entity_poly.pdbx_strand_id
1 'polypeptide(L)'
;MLNLPQKSPRPETPYFLGWLNYWSAAAAEVIGFPDPARDAELLSRARRTPSGGWIVQLTETPLDYDNPLHVEALKRTYERFPEIGGREGP
;
A
#
# COMPACT_ATOMS: atom_id res chain seq x y z
N MET A 1 -8.83 16.00 -4.95
CA MET A 1 -8.00 15.93 -6.18
C MET A 1 -6.66 15.34 -5.77
N LEU A 2 -6.17 14.27 -6.39
CA LEU A 2 -4.89 13.65 -6.01
C LEU A 2 -3.74 14.61 -6.37
N ASN A 3 -2.83 14.88 -5.43
CA ASN A 3 -1.62 15.65 -5.72
C ASN A 3 -0.67 14.80 -6.57
N LEU A 4 -0.07 15.40 -7.61
CA LEU A 4 1.00 14.74 -8.35
C LEU A 4 2.18 14.45 -7.40
N PRO A 5 2.95 13.37 -7.62
CA PRO A 5 4.04 12.98 -6.73
C PRO A 5 5.06 14.07 -6.40
N GLN A 6 5.31 14.94 -7.37
CA GLN A 6 6.28 16.02 -7.24
C GLN A 6 5.77 17.19 -6.38
N LYS A 7 4.48 17.21 -6.03
CA LYS A 7 3.80 18.27 -5.29
C LYS A 7 3.31 17.83 -3.91
N SER A 8 3.54 16.57 -3.53
CA SER A 8 3.14 16.09 -2.22
C SER A 8 4.03 16.70 -1.14
N PRO A 9 3.46 17.30 -0.08
CA PRO A 9 4.25 17.75 1.06
C PRO A 9 4.84 16.59 1.88
N ARG A 10 4.40 15.35 1.59
CA ARG A 10 4.84 14.12 2.24
C ARG A 10 5.39 13.15 1.19
N PRO A 11 6.68 13.29 0.78
CA PRO A 11 7.29 12.41 -0.21
C PRO A 11 7.31 10.93 0.23
N GLU A 12 7.19 10.67 1.52
CA GLU A 12 7.10 9.35 2.13
C GLU A 12 5.71 8.69 2.00
N THR A 13 4.65 9.44 1.72
CA THR A 13 3.31 8.86 1.58
C THR A 13 3.17 8.19 0.20
N PRO A 14 2.81 6.88 0.13
CA PRO A 14 2.56 6.22 -1.15
C PRO A 14 1.44 6.90 -1.94
N TYR A 15 1.59 7.00 -3.26
CA TYR A 15 0.64 7.71 -4.12
C TYR A 15 -0.58 6.88 -4.52
N PHE A 16 -0.34 5.63 -4.87
CA PHE A 16 -1.36 4.70 -5.31
C PHE A 16 -0.91 3.28 -5.01
N LEU A 17 -1.87 2.36 -5.02
CA LEU A 17 -1.60 0.93 -4.95
C LEU A 17 -1.45 0.39 -6.38
N GLY A 18 -0.42 -0.42 -6.57
CA GLY A 18 -0.28 -1.31 -7.72
C GLY A 18 -0.48 -2.76 -7.32
N TRP A 19 -0.29 -3.67 -8.27
CA TRP A 19 -0.19 -5.10 -7.97
C TRP A 19 0.97 -5.40 -7.01
N LEU A 20 2.15 -4.87 -7.34
CA LEU A 20 3.35 -4.92 -6.52
C LEU A 20 3.67 -3.52 -6.02
N ASN A 21 3.84 -3.39 -4.72
CA ASN A 21 4.08 -2.12 -4.06
C ASN A 21 5.44 -2.14 -3.39
N TYR A 22 6.26 -1.13 -3.66
CA TYR A 22 7.45 -0.86 -2.86
C TYR A 22 7.14 0.25 -1.87
N TRP A 23 7.28 -0.05 -0.59
CA TRP A 23 7.18 0.93 0.49
C TRP A 23 8.54 1.04 1.16
N SER A 24 9.14 2.24 1.15
CA SER A 24 10.34 2.50 1.93
C SER A 24 10.05 2.31 3.43
N ALA A 25 11.09 2.25 4.26
CA ALA A 25 10.90 2.19 5.71
C ALA A 25 10.03 3.38 6.22
N ALA A 26 10.29 4.59 5.72
CA ALA A 26 9.50 5.78 6.05
C ALA A 26 8.05 5.68 5.55
N ALA A 27 7.83 5.16 4.34
CA ALA A 27 6.48 4.98 3.80
C ALA A 27 5.67 3.97 4.64
N ALA A 28 6.30 2.86 5.02
CA ALA A 28 5.71 1.84 5.86
C ALA A 28 5.35 2.39 7.26
N GLU A 29 6.21 3.22 7.85
CA GLU A 29 5.93 3.92 9.09
C GLU A 29 4.73 4.87 8.97
N VAL A 30 4.67 5.69 7.92
CA VAL A 30 3.58 6.65 7.72
C VAL A 30 2.21 5.98 7.55
N ILE A 31 2.14 4.86 6.84
CA ILE A 31 0.87 4.12 6.66
C ILE A 31 0.62 3.11 7.80
N GLY A 32 1.54 3.01 8.77
CA GLY A 32 1.44 2.07 9.89
C GLY A 32 1.44 0.60 9.46
N PHE A 33 2.32 0.24 8.53
CA PHE A 33 2.57 -1.14 8.08
C PHE A 33 3.95 -1.64 8.53
N PRO A 34 4.08 -2.89 9.02
CA PRO A 34 3.02 -3.85 9.25
C PRO A 34 2.42 -3.77 10.65
N ASP A 35 1.12 -4.06 10.73
CA ASP A 35 0.40 -4.45 11.94
C ASP A 35 0.07 -5.95 11.84
N PRO A 36 0.75 -6.84 12.58
CA PRO A 36 0.55 -8.29 12.48
C PRO A 36 -0.89 -8.76 12.70
N ALA A 37 -1.70 -8.02 13.47
CA ALA A 37 -3.08 -8.39 13.74
C ALA A 37 -4.03 -8.04 12.59
N ARG A 38 -3.68 -7.04 11.77
CA ARG A 38 -4.53 -6.54 10.67
C ARG A 38 -4.01 -6.88 9.28
N ASP A 39 -2.71 -7.11 9.15
CA ASP A 39 -2.02 -7.17 7.87
C ASP A 39 -1.52 -8.60 7.53
N ALA A 40 -2.00 -9.63 8.24
CA ALA A 40 -1.54 -11.01 8.09
C ALA A 40 -1.58 -11.51 6.64
N GLU A 41 -2.64 -11.18 5.89
CA GLU A 41 -2.78 -11.55 4.48
C GLU A 41 -1.77 -10.82 3.57
N LEU A 42 -1.53 -9.52 3.82
CA LEU A 42 -0.52 -8.77 3.07
C LEU A 42 0.89 -9.27 3.43
N LEU A 43 1.13 -9.59 4.70
CA LEU A 43 2.39 -10.11 5.22
C LEU A 43 2.76 -11.46 4.63
N SER A 44 1.79 -12.35 4.38
CA SER A 44 2.07 -13.64 3.71
C SER A 44 2.59 -13.47 2.29
N ARG A 45 2.39 -12.28 1.68
CA ARG A 45 2.84 -11.91 0.33
C ARG A 45 3.80 -10.71 0.36
N ALA A 46 4.43 -10.45 1.50
CA ALA A 46 5.40 -9.37 1.66
C ALA A 46 6.81 -9.90 1.87
N ARG A 47 7.81 -9.15 1.39
CA ARG A 47 9.23 -9.38 1.71
C ARG A 47 9.89 -8.09 2.16
N ARG A 48 10.75 -8.19 3.18
CA ARG A 48 11.58 -7.08 3.63
C ARG A 48 12.77 -6.89 2.69
N THR A 49 13.13 -5.65 2.40
CA THR A 49 14.32 -5.30 1.61
C THR A 49 15.54 -5.08 2.51
N PRO A 50 16.77 -5.16 1.99
CA PRO A 50 17.98 -4.82 2.75
C PRO A 50 17.98 -3.38 3.29
N SER A 51 17.33 -2.45 2.58
CA SER A 51 17.14 -1.06 3.01
C SER A 51 16.06 -0.88 4.09
N GLY A 52 15.47 -1.97 4.59
CA GLY A 52 14.45 -1.94 5.63
C GLY A 52 13.02 -1.65 5.14
N GLY A 53 12.84 -1.44 3.84
CA GLY A 53 11.52 -1.30 3.21
C GLY A 53 10.82 -2.64 2.96
N TRP A 54 9.71 -2.57 2.26
CA TRP A 54 8.83 -3.70 1.96
C TRP A 54 8.50 -3.75 0.48
N ILE A 55 8.46 -4.97 -0.04
CA ILE A 55 7.83 -5.29 -1.31
C ILE A 55 6.60 -6.11 -0.98
N VAL A 56 5.42 -5.59 -1.32
CA VAL A 56 4.12 -6.15 -0.94
C VAL A 56 3.31 -6.43 -2.18
N GLN A 57 2.87 -7.67 -2.34
CA GLN A 57 2.03 -8.10 -3.44
C GLN A 57 0.57 -8.17 -2.99
N LEU A 58 -0.31 -7.45 -3.70
CA LEU A 58 -1.70 -7.29 -3.30
C LEU A 58 -2.51 -8.59 -3.47
N THR A 59 -2.30 -9.28 -4.59
CA THR A 59 -3.00 -10.51 -5.01
C THR A 59 -1.99 -11.52 -5.56
N GLU A 60 -2.24 -12.82 -5.45
CA GLU A 60 -1.30 -13.87 -5.90
C GLU A 60 -0.98 -13.80 -7.40
N THR A 61 -1.97 -13.45 -8.21
CA THR A 61 -1.83 -13.19 -9.65
C THR A 61 -1.77 -11.70 -9.95
N PRO A 62 -1.24 -11.28 -11.12
CA PRO A 62 -1.29 -9.90 -11.57
C PRO A 62 -2.66 -9.26 -11.39
N LEU A 63 -2.67 -8.01 -10.93
CA LEU A 63 -3.89 -7.26 -10.71
C LEU A 63 -4.69 -7.17 -12.00
N ASP A 64 -5.97 -7.50 -11.89
CA ASP A 64 -6.94 -7.55 -12.97
C ASP A 64 -8.17 -6.79 -12.51
N TYR A 65 -8.50 -5.71 -13.20
CA TYR A 65 -9.61 -4.83 -12.82
C TYR A 65 -10.98 -5.39 -13.23
N ASP A 66 -11.02 -6.41 -14.10
CA ASP A 66 -12.24 -7.12 -14.47
C ASP A 66 -12.57 -8.24 -13.48
N ASN A 67 -11.61 -8.62 -12.62
CA ASN A 67 -11.82 -9.60 -11.56
C ASN A 67 -12.33 -8.91 -10.28
N PRO A 68 -13.58 -9.19 -9.83
CA PRO A 68 -14.15 -8.54 -8.65
C PRO A 68 -13.38 -8.84 -7.36
N LEU A 69 -12.71 -10.00 -7.24
CA LEU A 69 -11.91 -10.34 -6.06
C LEU A 69 -10.66 -9.46 -5.96
N HIS A 70 -10.07 -9.10 -7.10
CA HIS A 70 -8.91 -8.20 -7.15
C HIS A 70 -9.30 -6.77 -6.80
N VAL A 71 -10.46 -6.31 -7.30
CA VAL A 71 -11.01 -4.99 -6.95
C VAL A 71 -11.34 -4.92 -5.46
N GLU A 72 -11.86 -5.99 -4.87
CA GLU A 72 -12.12 -6.06 -3.44
C GLU A 72 -10.83 -6.00 -2.61
N ALA A 73 -9.77 -6.70 -3.02
CA ALA A 73 -8.46 -6.62 -2.37
C ALA A 73 -7.88 -5.19 -2.40
N LEU A 74 -8.02 -4.48 -3.53
CA LEU A 74 -7.66 -3.07 -3.64
C LEU A 74 -8.43 -2.19 -2.67
N LYS A 75 -9.76 -2.33 -2.61
CA LYS A 75 -10.63 -1.54 -1.74
C LYS A 75 -10.25 -1.72 -0.27
N ARG A 76 -10.16 -2.97 0.20
CA ARG A 76 -9.76 -3.28 1.58
C ARG A 76 -8.40 -2.71 1.94
N THR A 77 -7.46 -2.73 0.99
CA THR A 77 -6.12 -2.18 1.24
C THR A 77 -6.14 -0.65 1.29
N TYR A 78 -6.94 0.01 0.45
CA TYR A 78 -7.17 1.46 0.55
C TYR A 78 -7.93 1.87 1.82
N GLU A 79 -8.82 1.03 2.34
CA GLU A 79 -9.51 1.23 3.63
C GLU A 79 -8.55 1.05 4.81
N ARG A 80 -7.65 0.08 4.73
CA ARG A 80 -6.61 -0.17 5.74
C ARG A 80 -5.58 0.96 5.83
N PHE A 81 -5.27 1.61 4.70
CA PHE A 81 -4.28 2.67 4.60
C PHE A 81 -4.91 3.94 4.01
N PRO A 82 -5.74 4.66 4.79
CA PRO A 82 -6.45 5.82 4.29
C PRO A 82 -5.49 6.89 3.77
N GLU A 83 -4.30 7.06 4.36
CA GLU A 83 -3.32 8.08 4.01
C GLU A 83 -2.76 7.95 2.58
N ILE A 84 -2.82 6.76 1.96
CA ILE A 84 -2.34 6.56 0.59
C ILE A 84 -3.05 7.52 -0.37
N GLY A 85 -2.27 8.16 -1.24
CA GLY A 85 -2.73 9.21 -2.15
C GLY A 85 -2.83 10.59 -1.50
N GLY A 86 -2.34 10.74 -0.27
CA GLY A 86 -2.45 11.97 0.51
C GLY A 86 -3.89 12.26 0.93
N ARG A 87 -4.73 11.23 1.09
CA ARG A 87 -6.08 11.40 1.63
C ARG A 87 -5.97 11.60 3.13
N GLU A 88 -6.81 12.45 3.68
CA GLU A 88 -6.92 12.58 5.13
C GLU A 88 -7.55 11.29 5.67
N GLY A 89 -6.97 10.75 6.74
CA GLY A 89 -7.62 9.70 7.52
C GLY A 89 -8.95 10.19 8.09
N PRO A 90 -9.91 9.30 8.36
CA PRO A 90 -11.11 9.65 9.10
C PRO A 90 -10.80 10.17 10.52
#